data_AF-A0AAU1VVH5-F1
#
_entry.id   AF-A0AAU1VVH5-F1
#
_cell.length_a   1.000
_cell.length_b   1.000
_cell.length_c   1.000
_cell.angle_alpha   90.00
_cell.angle_beta   90.00
_cell.angle_gamma   90.00
#
_symmetry.space_group_name_H-M   'P 1'
#
loop_
_entity.id
_entity.type
_entity.pdbx_description
1 polymer ?
#
loop_
_entity_poly.entity_id
_entity_poly.type
_entity_poly.pdbx_seq_one_letter_code
_entity_poly.pdbx_strand_id
1 'polypeptide(L)' 'MFGISEIAILLILAVLILGARKLPELARSLGKSARILKSEARALKSDGVPPAGPGTDGASGPHVIRGTATEKPGPR' A
#
# COMPACT_ATOMS: atom_id res chain seq x y z
N MET A 1 -15.05 21.20 -23.67
CA MET A 1 -14.24 20.08 -24.20
C MET A 1 -12.90 20.00 -23.50
N PHE A 2 -12.90 20.18 -22.17
CA PHE A 2 -11.69 20.25 -21.35
C PHE A 2 -11.99 19.50 -20.06
N GLY A 3 -11.13 18.57 -19.70
CA GLY A 3 -11.42 17.60 -18.65
C GLY A 3 -10.34 16.53 -18.63
N ILE A 4 -10.45 15.53 -19.52
CA ILE A 4 -9.47 14.44 -19.56
C ILE A 4 -8.15 14.93 -20.18
N SER A 5 -8.20 15.75 -21.23
CA SER A 5 -7.01 16.27 -21.92
C SER A 5 -6.15 17.17 -21.03
N GLU A 6 -6.75 18.10 -20.29
CA GLU A 6 -6.04 18.96 -19.33
C GLU A 6 -5.38 18.15 -18.23
N ILE A 7 -6.12 17.19 -17.66
CA ILE A 7 -5.59 16.34 -16.59
C ILE A 7 -4.42 15.50 -17.11
N ALA A 8 -4.50 15.00 -18.35
CA ALA A 8 -3.40 14.28 -18.97
C ALA A 8 -2.16 15.16 -19.13
N ILE A 9 -2.31 16.40 -19.59
CA ILE A 9 -1.19 17.35 -19.73
C ILE A 9 -0.56 17.66 -18.37
N LEU A 10 -1.37 17.92 -17.34
CA LEU A 10 -0.88 18.18 -15.99
C LEU A 10 -0.16 16.97 -15.39
N LEU A 11 -0.68 15.75 -15.61
CA LEU A 11 -0.02 14.52 -15.18
C LEU A 11 1.33 14.33 -15.86
N ILE A 12 1.42 14.57 -17.17
CA ILE A 12 2.70 14.50 -17.90
C ILE A 12 3.71 15.48 -17.31
N LEU A 13 3.28 16.72 -17.01
CA LEU A 13 4.15 17.73 -16.41
C LEU A 13 4.60 17.35 -15.00
N ALA A 14 3.70 16.80 -14.18
CA ALA A 14 4.04 16.27 -12.86
C ALA A 14 5.04 15.10 -12.97
N VAL A 15 4.85 14.16 -13.90
CA VAL A 15 5.80 13.06 -14.15
C VAL A 15 7.17 13.58 -14.55
N LEU A 16 7.25 14.62 -15.38
CA LEU A 16 8.51 15.23 -15.78
C LEU A 16 9.28 15.84 -14.60
N ILE A 17 8.57 16.53 -13.69
CA ILE A 17 9.17 17.17 -12.52
C ILE A 17 9.56 16.13 -11.45
N LEU A 18 8.68 15.16 -11.18
CA LEU A 18 8.92 14.13 -10.16
C LEU A 18 9.84 13.00 -10.65
N GLY A 19 9.86 12.73 -11.96
CA GLY A 19 10.56 11.62 -12.58
C GLY A 19 9.72 10.33 -12.60
N ALA A 20 9.78 9.59 -13.72
CA ALA A 20 8.99 8.37 -13.95
C ALA A 20 9.18 7.27 -12.89
N ARG A 21 10.33 7.26 -12.19
CA ARG A 21 10.62 6.28 -11.12
C ARG A 21 10.06 6.69 -9.76
N LYS A 22 9.87 7.99 -9.48
CA LYS A 22 9.40 8.46 -8.17
C LYS A 22 7.90 8.34 -8.00
N LEU A 23 7.11 8.48 -9.06
CA LEU A 23 5.66 8.27 -9.00
C LEU A 23 5.25 6.88 -8.48
N PRO A 24 5.75 5.76 -9.04
CA PRO A 24 5.41 4.43 -8.53
C PRO A 24 6.00 4.18 -7.14
N GLU A 25 7.14 4.78 -6.81
CA GLU A 25 7.74 4.69 -5.48
C GLU A 25 6.88 5.38 -4.41
N LEU A 26 6.41 6.60 -4.70
CA LEU A 26 5.49 7.35 -3.84
C LEU A 26 4.15 6.62 -3.69
N ALA A 27 3.58 6.09 -4.77
CA ALA A 27 2.36 5.30 -4.70
C ALA A 27 2.54 4.03 -3.84
N ARG A 28 3.68 3.33 -3.96
CA ARG A 28 3.99 2.15 -3.15
C ARG A 28 4.22 2.48 -1.68
N SER A 29 4.90 3.58 -1.35
CA SER A 29 5.14 3.99 0.04
C SER A 29 3.85 4.47 0.71
N LEU A 30 3.07 5.31 0.02
CA LEU A 30 1.76 5.76 0.46
C LEU A 30 0.78 4.59 0.62
N GLY A 31 0.81 3.61 -0.30
CA GLY A 31 -0.03 2.41 -0.22
C GLY A 31 0.26 1.55 1.01
N LYS A 32 1.54 1.41 1.41
CA LYS A 32 1.93 0.71 2.64
C LYS A 32 1.36 1.41 3.88
N SER A 33 1.53 2.73 3.99
CA SER A 33 1.02 3.52 5.11
C SER A 33 -0.51 3.56 5.14
N ALA A 34 -1.14 3.72 3.98
CA ALA A 34 -2.60 3.73 3.84
C ALA A 34 -3.21 2.37 4.19
N ARG A 35 -2.52 1.25 3.94
CA ARG A 35 -2.98 -0.09 4.34
C ARG A 35 -3.03 -0.23 5.86
N ILE A 36 -1.99 0.24 6.56
CA ILE A 36 -1.94 0.22 8.03
C ILE A 36 -3.06 1.09 8.60
N LEU A 37 -3.20 2.33 8.10
CA LEU A 37 -4.27 3.22 8.53
C LEU A 37 -5.66 2.65 8.22
N LYS A 38 -5.84 2.00 7.06
CA LYS A 38 -7.09 1.34 6.70
C LYS A 38 -7.40 0.14 7.60
N SER A 39 -6.40 -0.62 8.05
CA SER A 39 -6.61 -1.71 9.02
C SER A 39 -6.96 -1.19 10.41
N GLU A 40 -6.28 -0.15 10.88
CA GLU A 40 -6.57 0.47 12.18
C GLU A 40 -7.92 1.18 12.18
N ALA A 41 -8.24 1.93 11.11
CA ALA A 41 -9.54 2.56 10.92
C ALA A 41 -10.68 1.53 10.78
N ARG A 42 -10.41 0.36 10.19
CA ARG A 42 -11.39 -0.73 10.15
C ARG A 42 -11.61 -1.35 11.52
N ALA A 43 -10.58 -1.54 12.34
CA ALA A 43 -10.74 -2.05 13.70
C ALA A 43 -11.64 -1.12 14.53
N LEU A 44 -11.39 0.20 14.45
CA LEU A 44 -12.22 1.22 15.09
C LEU A 44 -13.67 1.26 14.55
N LYS A 45 -13.88 0.94 13.27
CA LYS A 45 -15.23 0.88 12.68
C LYS A 45 -15.94 -0.46 12.95
N SER A 46 -15.18 -1.52 13.17
CA SER A 46 -15.69 -2.89 13.37
C SER A 46 -16.26 -3.13 14.76
N ASP A 47 -15.98 -2.25 15.73
CA ASP A 47 -16.67 -2.19 17.03
C ASP A 47 -18.18 -1.83 16.89
N GLY A 48 -18.68 -1.60 15.66
CA GLY A 48 -20.10 -1.32 15.38
C GLY A 48 -20.81 -2.20 14.32
N VAL A 49 -20.13 -2.88 13.40
CA VAL A 49 -20.74 -3.75 12.34
C VAL A 49 -19.67 -4.71 11.76
N PRO A 50 -19.96 -6.00 11.49
CA PRO A 50 -18.97 -6.93 10.92
C PRO A 50 -18.76 -6.69 9.40
N PRO A 51 -17.51 -6.67 8.88
CA PRO A 51 -17.26 -6.38 7.47
C PRO A 51 -17.17 -7.64 6.58
N ALA A 52 -17.84 -7.56 5.42
CA ALA A 52 -17.71 -8.48 4.29
C ALA A 52 -16.35 -8.35 3.58
N GLY A 53 -15.86 -9.47 3.05
CA GLY A 53 -14.45 -9.77 2.74
C GLY A 53 -13.75 -9.00 1.61
N PRO A 54 -12.42 -9.18 1.47
CA PRO A 54 -11.57 -8.41 0.57
C PRO A 54 -11.39 -9.10 -0.79
N GLY A 55 -11.63 -8.37 -1.88
CA GLY A 55 -11.35 -8.81 -3.24
C GLY A 55 -10.38 -7.86 -3.95
N THR A 56 -9.25 -8.43 -4.38
CA THR A 56 -8.29 -7.95 -5.40
C THR A 56 -7.31 -6.82 -5.02
N ASP A 57 -6.26 -7.17 -4.25
CA ASP A 57 -4.98 -6.45 -4.30
C ASP A 57 -3.99 -7.28 -5.14
N GLY A 58 -3.83 -6.87 -6.39
CA GLY A 58 -2.99 -7.54 -7.39
C GLY A 58 -1.49 -7.31 -7.23
N ALA A 59 -0.75 -8.35 -7.63
CA ALA A 59 0.63 -8.33 -8.12
C ALA A 59 1.77 -7.99 -7.14
N SER A 60 2.09 -8.94 -6.28
CA SER A 60 3.43 -9.57 -6.10
C SER A 60 3.54 -10.06 -4.66
N GLY A 61 3.52 -11.38 -4.51
CA GLY A 61 3.27 -12.06 -3.24
C GLY A 61 4.26 -11.73 -2.14
N PRO A 62 3.85 -11.78 -0.86
CA PRO A 62 4.78 -11.80 0.24
C PRO A 62 5.45 -13.18 0.24
N HIS A 63 6.65 -13.28 -0.34
CA HIS A 63 7.55 -14.33 0.10
C HIS A 63 7.92 -13.99 1.54
N VAL A 64 7.21 -14.62 2.47
CA VAL A 64 7.48 -14.57 3.90
C VAL A 64 8.84 -15.24 4.08
N ILE A 65 9.91 -14.44 4.06
CA ILE A 65 11.17 -14.86 4.67
C ILE A 65 10.85 -14.96 6.15
N ARG A 66 10.47 -16.17 6.57
CA ARG A 66 10.33 -16.57 7.96
C ARG A 66 11.69 -16.32 8.60
N GLY A 67 11.84 -15.18 9.26
CA GLY A 67 12.99 -14.92 10.11
C GLY A 67 13.07 -16.09 11.09
N THR A 68 14.08 -16.94 10.89
CA THR A 68 14.45 -17.93 11.90
C THR A 68 14.92 -17.12 13.09
N ALA A 69 13.99 -16.86 14.01
CA ALA A 69 14.32 -16.44 15.35
C ALA A 69 15.44 -17.35 15.82
N THR A 70 16.58 -16.76 16.15
CA THR A 70 17.62 -17.42 16.93
C THR A 70 17.07 -17.64 18.34
N GLU A 71 16.09 -18.54 18.48
CA GLU A 71 15.81 -19.18 19.74
C GLU A 71 16.89 -20.25 19.89
N LYS A 72 18.01 -19.84 20.49
CA LYS A 72 18.98 -20.80 21.03
C LYS A 72 18.22 -21.59 22.11
N PRO A 73 18.01 -22.90 21.93
CA PRO A 73 17.25 -23.69 22.89
C PRO A 73 18.08 -23.90 24.14
N GLY A 74 17.66 -23.27 25.23
CA GLY A 74 17.59 -23.86 26.57
C GLY A 74 18.86 -24.26 27.34
N PRO A 75 18.68 -24.56 28.63
CA PRO A 75 19.71 -24.55 29.67
C PRO A 75 20.30 -25.94 29.95
N ARG A 76 21.59 -26.00 30.29
CA ARG A 76 22.21 -26.97 31.20
C ARG A 76 23.38 -26.29 31.91
#